data_AF-K0EN77-F1
#
_entry.id   AF-K0EN77-F1
#
_cell.length_a   1.000
_cell.length_b   1.000
_cell.length_c   1.000
_cell.angle_alpha   90.00
_cell.angle_beta   90.00
_cell.angle_gamma   90.00
#
_symmetry.space_group_name_H-M   'P 1'
#
loop_
_entity.id
_entity.type
_entity.pdbx_description
1 polymer ?
#
loop_
_entity_poly.entity_id
_entity_poly.type
_entity_poly.pdbx_seq_one_letter_code
_entity_poly.pdbx_strand_id
1 'polypeptide(L)'
;MDASTLSDVASMLSAMRRVEDATGALSVLPAVRGISAMTEQFARQARKAKTAAAALASEVTQYRGWLEHAVGADTAAQRSLSTAVELAEESRDPDRLVHSLGFAGYVAWGATGDYDRVIALSDAALKVRNAHPVLAAYARMRRAELLAARGETNSAQRALAAADEVTASADSLEPPEAMYWWTPGFGAVQRGGVLALLGDTAQAVEEATAGLAEMPIEHRGTEWLASALRRVDPDLTET
;
A
#
# COMPACT_ATOMS: atom_id res chain seq x y z
N MET A 1 -12.35 17.13 -19.57
CA MET A 1 -12.61 16.17 -18.48
C MET A 1 -13.66 16.77 -17.56
N ASP A 2 -14.80 16.09 -17.45
CA ASP A 2 -15.80 16.33 -16.42
C ASP A 2 -15.64 15.31 -15.28
N ALA A 3 -16.40 15.52 -14.21
CA ALA A 3 -16.34 14.68 -13.02
C ALA A 3 -16.87 13.25 -13.27
N SER A 4 -17.88 13.09 -14.14
CA SER A 4 -18.45 11.78 -14.48
C SER A 4 -17.41 10.87 -15.12
N THR A 5 -16.64 11.37 -16.09
CA THR A 5 -15.60 10.57 -16.75
C THR A 5 -14.52 10.11 -15.76
N LEU A 6 -14.13 10.96 -14.81
CA LEU A 6 -13.17 10.57 -13.76
C LEU A 6 -13.77 9.50 -12.82
N SER A 7 -15.05 9.62 -12.49
CA SER A 7 -15.77 8.62 -11.69
C SER A 7 -15.83 7.26 -12.39
N ASP A 8 -16.14 7.23 -13.69
CA ASP A 8 -16.21 5.98 -14.45
C ASP A 8 -14.86 5.25 -14.47
N VAL A 9 -13.77 6.00 -14.64
CA VAL A 9 -12.42 5.43 -14.61
C VAL A 9 -12.01 4.99 -13.20
N ALA A 10 -12.45 5.69 -12.15
CA ALA A 10 -12.27 5.22 -10.77
C ALA A 10 -12.99 3.88 -10.53
N SER A 11 -14.22 3.72 -11.04
CA SER A 11 -14.94 2.43 -10.98
C SER A 11 -14.22 1.33 -11.77
N MET A 12 -13.62 1.65 -12.92
CA MET A 12 -12.78 0.70 -13.65
C MET A 12 -11.56 0.27 -12.82
N LEU A 13 -10.92 1.19 -12.11
CA LEU A 13 -9.80 0.88 -11.23
C LEU A 13 -10.22 -0.06 -10.09
N SER A 14 -11.32 0.22 -9.41
CA SER A 14 -11.90 -0.68 -8.40
C SER A 14 -12.17 -2.08 -8.94
N ALA A 15 -12.78 -2.17 -10.13
CA ALA A 15 -13.02 -3.46 -10.77
C ALA A 15 -11.70 -4.21 -11.07
N MET A 16 -10.65 -3.52 -11.52
CA MET A 16 -9.34 -4.14 -11.76
C MET A 16 -8.65 -4.66 -10.49
N ARG A 17 -8.90 -4.06 -9.33
CA ARG A 17 -8.43 -4.60 -8.04
C ARG A 17 -9.12 -5.92 -7.72
N ARG A 18 -10.45 -6.01 -7.94
CA ARG A 18 -11.18 -7.27 -7.72
C ARG A 18 -10.84 -8.37 -8.72
N VAL A 19 -10.52 -8.00 -9.96
CA VAL A 19 -10.01 -8.96 -10.94
C VAL A 19 -8.60 -9.43 -10.58
N GLU A 20 -7.73 -8.55 -10.05
CA GLU A 20 -6.42 -8.94 -9.51
C GLU A 20 -6.59 -9.96 -8.38
N ASP A 21 -7.46 -9.67 -7.40
CA ASP A 21 -7.73 -10.57 -6.27
C ASP A 21 -8.04 -12.00 -6.74
N ALA A 22 -8.75 -12.15 -7.86
CA ALA A 22 -9.16 -13.44 -8.41
C ALA A 22 -8.18 -14.07 -9.42
N THR A 23 -7.33 -13.28 -10.08
CA THR A 23 -6.55 -13.73 -11.26
C THR A 23 -5.06 -13.43 -11.21
N GLY A 24 -4.60 -12.74 -10.18
CA GLY A 24 -3.20 -12.36 -9.96
C GLY A 24 -2.76 -11.11 -10.72
N ALA A 25 -1.64 -10.54 -10.27
CA ALA A 25 -1.12 -9.25 -10.75
C ALA A 25 -0.74 -9.26 -12.24
N LEU A 26 -0.18 -10.38 -12.72
CA LEU A 26 0.25 -10.51 -14.11
C LEU A 26 -0.91 -10.38 -15.11
N SER A 27 -2.10 -10.84 -14.73
CA SER A 27 -3.30 -10.85 -15.57
C SER A 27 -3.85 -9.44 -15.83
N VAL A 28 -3.85 -8.57 -14.81
CA VAL A 28 -4.44 -7.23 -14.89
C VAL A 28 -3.46 -6.14 -15.34
N LEU A 29 -2.15 -6.36 -15.17
CA LEU A 29 -1.13 -5.34 -15.40
C LEU A 29 -1.18 -4.68 -16.80
N PRO A 30 -1.41 -5.39 -17.91
CA PRO A 30 -1.55 -4.75 -19.23
C PRO A 30 -2.69 -3.73 -19.30
N ALA A 31 -3.85 -4.06 -18.72
CA ALA A 31 -5.00 -3.15 -18.69
C ALA A 31 -4.70 -1.93 -17.81
N VAL A 32 -4.14 -2.15 -16.61
CA VAL A 32 -3.81 -1.06 -15.67
C VAL A 32 -2.75 -0.11 -16.24
N ARG A 33 -1.78 -0.61 -17.03
CA ARG A 33 -0.85 0.26 -17.78
C ARG A 33 -1.56 1.19 -18.75
N GLY A 34 -2.57 0.68 -19.47
CA GLY A 34 -3.41 1.49 -20.35
C GLY A 34 -4.19 2.56 -19.60
N ILE A 35 -4.80 2.20 -18.47
CA ILE A 35 -5.55 3.15 -17.61
C ILE A 35 -4.61 4.22 -17.02
N SER A 36 -3.39 3.85 -16.60
CA SER A 36 -2.37 4.80 -16.10
C SER A 36 -2.02 5.83 -17.17
N ALA A 37 -1.66 5.37 -18.38
CA ALA A 37 -1.31 6.27 -19.47
C ALA A 37 -2.45 7.24 -19.83
N MET A 38 -3.70 6.75 -19.83
CA MET A 38 -4.90 7.53 -20.09
C MET A 38 -5.13 8.59 -18.99
N THR A 39 -5.06 8.21 -17.72
CA THR A 39 -5.30 9.13 -16.58
C THR A 39 -4.19 10.16 -16.42
N GLU A 40 -2.92 9.78 -16.66
CA GLU A 40 -1.81 10.73 -16.73
C GLU A 40 -2.01 11.77 -17.86
N GLN A 41 -2.55 11.35 -19.01
CA GLN A 41 -2.92 12.28 -20.07
C GLN A 41 -4.05 13.21 -19.62
N PHE A 42 -5.05 12.71 -18.90
CA PHE A 42 -6.11 13.55 -18.31
C PHE A 42 -5.54 14.60 -17.36
N ALA A 43 -4.61 14.23 -16.47
CA ALA A 43 -3.95 15.14 -15.55
C ALA A 43 -3.19 16.26 -16.31
N ARG A 44 -2.44 15.90 -17.35
CA ARG A 44 -1.69 16.87 -18.18
C ARG A 44 -2.60 17.84 -18.96
N GLN A 45 -3.76 17.38 -19.43
CA GLN A 45 -4.64 18.16 -20.30
C GLN A 45 -5.78 18.89 -19.57
N ALA A 46 -6.07 18.51 -18.32
CA ALA A 46 -7.17 19.08 -17.55
C ALA A 46 -6.92 20.56 -17.20
N ARG A 47 -7.88 21.42 -17.55
CA ARG A 47 -7.91 22.84 -17.13
C ARG A 47 -8.81 23.09 -15.92
N LYS A 48 -10.00 22.51 -15.89
CA LYS A 48 -11.02 22.74 -14.83
C LYS A 48 -10.99 21.71 -13.70
N ALA A 49 -10.58 20.48 -13.97
CA ALA A 49 -10.56 19.36 -13.02
C ALA A 49 -9.12 18.87 -12.77
N LYS A 50 -8.16 19.80 -12.73
CA LYS A 50 -6.73 19.48 -12.75
C LYS A 50 -6.31 18.64 -11.53
N THR A 51 -6.69 19.06 -10.33
CA THR A 51 -6.36 18.34 -9.08
C THR A 51 -7.05 16.99 -8.99
N ALA A 52 -8.34 16.89 -9.39
CA ALA A 52 -9.07 15.63 -9.40
C ALA A 52 -8.50 14.63 -10.43
N ALA A 53 -8.11 15.11 -11.61
CA ALA A 53 -7.45 14.28 -12.61
C ALA A 53 -6.07 13.82 -12.14
N ALA A 54 -5.29 14.68 -11.48
CA ALA A 54 -4.02 14.32 -10.86
C ALA A 54 -4.21 13.30 -9.71
N ALA A 55 -5.26 13.43 -8.90
CA ALA A 55 -5.56 12.47 -7.83
C ALA A 55 -5.85 11.07 -8.38
N LEU A 56 -6.70 10.98 -9.41
CA LEU A 56 -7.00 9.72 -10.06
C LEU A 56 -5.77 9.13 -10.76
N ALA A 57 -5.00 9.96 -11.47
CA ALA A 57 -3.76 9.51 -12.11
C ALA A 57 -2.76 8.98 -11.07
N SER A 58 -2.57 9.69 -9.96
CA SER A 58 -1.73 9.24 -8.86
C SER A 58 -2.14 7.85 -8.36
N GLU A 59 -3.43 7.63 -8.13
CA GLU A 59 -3.92 6.34 -7.63
C GLU A 59 -3.70 5.20 -8.63
N VAL A 60 -4.04 5.42 -9.91
CA VAL A 60 -3.85 4.40 -10.95
C VAL A 60 -2.37 4.08 -11.14
N THR A 61 -1.51 5.11 -11.20
CA THR A 61 -0.08 4.94 -11.38
C THR A 61 0.56 4.28 -10.15
N GLN A 62 0.08 4.57 -8.94
CA GLN A 62 0.51 3.88 -7.73
C GLN A 62 0.16 2.39 -7.80
N TYR A 63 -1.10 2.06 -8.12
CA TYR A 63 -1.54 0.68 -8.23
C TYR A 63 -0.78 -0.08 -9.32
N ARG A 64 -0.51 0.57 -10.47
CA ARG A 64 0.40 0.04 -11.48
C ARG A 64 1.77 -0.28 -10.88
N GLY A 65 2.34 0.62 -10.09
CA GLY A 65 3.62 0.42 -9.42
C GLY A 65 3.62 -0.78 -8.47
N TRP A 66 2.53 -0.97 -7.73
CA TRP A 66 2.31 -2.17 -6.91
C TRP A 66 2.32 -3.46 -7.76
N LEU A 67 1.52 -3.50 -8.82
CA LEU A 67 1.44 -4.66 -9.72
C LEU A 67 2.80 -4.97 -10.38
N GLU A 68 3.53 -3.93 -10.78
CA GLU A 68 4.88 -4.08 -11.34
C GLU A 68 5.85 -4.69 -10.32
N HIS A 69 5.76 -4.32 -9.04
CA HIS A 69 6.53 -4.94 -7.98
C HIS A 69 6.11 -6.40 -7.74
N ALA A 70 4.81 -6.68 -7.68
CA ALA A 70 4.29 -8.03 -7.45
C ALA A 70 4.76 -9.05 -8.51
N VAL A 71 5.00 -8.62 -9.76
CA VAL A 71 5.56 -9.45 -10.84
C VAL A 71 7.08 -9.38 -10.96
N GLY A 72 7.79 -8.77 -10.00
CA GLY A 72 9.25 -8.67 -9.97
C GLY A 72 9.86 -7.61 -10.90
N ALA A 73 9.06 -6.68 -11.43
CA ALA A 73 9.52 -5.60 -12.30
C ALA A 73 9.90 -4.33 -11.50
N ASP A 74 10.77 -4.46 -10.49
CA ASP A 74 11.05 -3.41 -9.50
C ASP A 74 11.54 -2.08 -10.08
N THR A 75 12.35 -2.10 -11.14
CA THR A 75 12.80 -0.85 -11.78
C THR A 75 11.62 -0.10 -12.42
N ALA A 76 10.63 -0.82 -12.96
CA ALA A 76 9.41 -0.20 -13.47
C ALA A 76 8.55 0.32 -12.31
N ALA A 77 8.37 -0.50 -11.27
CA ALA A 77 7.62 -0.14 -10.07
C ALA A 77 8.15 1.15 -9.43
N GLN A 78 9.46 1.29 -9.26
CA GLN A 78 10.08 2.51 -8.71
C GLN A 78 9.80 3.76 -9.55
N ARG A 79 9.81 3.65 -10.88
CA ARG A 79 9.46 4.77 -11.77
C ARG A 79 7.99 5.14 -11.62
N SER A 80 7.10 4.16 -11.70
CA SER A 80 5.66 4.35 -11.54
C SER A 80 5.33 4.98 -10.19
N LEU A 81 5.92 4.50 -9.10
CA LEU A 81 5.69 5.05 -7.76
C LEU A 81 6.25 6.46 -7.58
N SER A 82 7.40 6.77 -8.19
CA SER A 82 7.92 8.15 -8.20
C SER A 82 6.95 9.10 -8.91
N THR A 83 6.43 8.71 -10.08
CA THR A 83 5.41 9.48 -10.81
C THR A 83 4.10 9.59 -10.02
N ALA A 84 3.69 8.53 -9.30
CA ALA A 84 2.50 8.57 -8.46
C ALA A 84 2.62 9.59 -7.31
N VAL A 85 3.81 9.73 -6.72
CA VAL A 85 4.09 10.76 -5.69
C VAL A 85 4.00 12.16 -6.29
N GLU A 86 4.62 12.42 -7.45
CA GLU A 86 4.54 13.73 -8.13
C GLU A 86 3.08 14.12 -8.44
N LEU A 87 2.27 13.17 -8.92
CA LEU A 87 0.86 13.37 -9.20
C LEU A 87 0.03 13.61 -7.92
N ALA A 88 0.40 12.96 -6.80
CA ALA A 88 -0.25 13.18 -5.51
C ALA A 88 0.04 14.59 -4.96
N GLU A 89 1.27 15.09 -5.13
CA GLU A 89 1.62 16.46 -4.75
C GLU A 89 0.83 17.48 -5.59
N GLU A 90 0.71 17.23 -6.90
CA GLU A 90 -0.08 18.08 -7.80
C GLU A 90 -1.58 18.07 -7.46
N SER A 91 -2.11 16.93 -7.02
CA SER A 91 -3.52 16.81 -6.64
C SER A 91 -3.85 17.52 -5.32
N ARG A 92 -2.86 17.68 -4.45
CA ARG A 92 -3.01 18.17 -3.06
C ARG A 92 -3.92 17.28 -2.21
N ASP A 93 -4.03 16.01 -2.57
CA ASP A 93 -4.78 15.01 -1.83
C ASP A 93 -3.84 14.31 -0.83
N PRO A 94 -4.02 14.52 0.49
CA PRO A 94 -3.15 13.91 1.51
C PRO A 94 -3.21 12.38 1.48
N ASP A 95 -4.34 11.79 1.11
CA ASP A 95 -4.51 10.34 1.08
C ASP A 95 -3.68 9.74 -0.06
N ARG A 96 -3.73 10.36 -1.25
CA ARG A 96 -2.89 9.93 -2.38
C ARG A 96 -1.42 10.04 -2.02
N LEU A 97 -1.03 11.12 -1.34
CA LEU A 97 0.36 11.38 -1.01
C LEU A 97 0.91 10.37 0.00
N VAL A 98 0.21 10.14 1.13
CA VAL A 98 0.63 9.13 2.13
C VAL A 98 0.72 7.75 1.50
N HIS A 99 -0.29 7.38 0.73
CA HIS A 99 -0.37 6.04 0.17
C HIS A 99 0.75 5.78 -0.84
N SER A 100 1.00 6.72 -1.76
CA SER A 100 2.07 6.61 -2.75
C SER A 100 3.47 6.63 -2.13
N LEU A 101 3.69 7.46 -1.10
CA LEU A 101 4.96 7.45 -0.36
C LEU A 101 5.18 6.12 0.38
N GLY A 102 4.13 5.55 0.98
CA GLY A 102 4.19 4.25 1.66
C GLY A 102 4.61 3.13 0.72
N PHE A 103 3.96 3.00 -0.44
CA PHE A 103 4.34 2.00 -1.45
C PHE A 103 5.73 2.26 -2.05
N ALA A 104 6.09 3.53 -2.32
CA ALA A 104 7.43 3.87 -2.80
C ALA A 104 8.51 3.41 -1.83
N GLY A 105 8.31 3.61 -0.51
CA GLY A 105 9.20 3.11 0.52
C GLY A 105 9.29 1.58 0.54
N TYR A 106 8.14 0.91 0.48
CA TYR A 106 8.10 -0.56 0.47
C TYR A 106 8.88 -1.17 -0.70
N VAL A 107 8.64 -0.70 -1.93
CA VAL A 107 9.33 -1.22 -3.12
C VAL A 107 10.81 -0.86 -3.13
N ALA A 108 11.18 0.34 -2.68
CA ALA A 108 12.58 0.76 -2.64
C ALA A 108 13.42 -0.10 -1.67
N TRP A 109 12.83 -0.56 -0.56
CA TRP A 109 13.52 -1.41 0.42
C TRP A 109 14.04 -2.70 -0.21
N GLY A 110 13.16 -3.49 -0.84
CA GLY A 110 13.54 -4.76 -1.45
C GLY A 110 14.46 -4.60 -2.66
N ALA A 111 14.27 -3.55 -3.46
CA ALA A 111 14.93 -3.43 -4.76
C ALA A 111 16.34 -2.80 -4.70
N THR A 112 16.60 -1.91 -3.73
CA THR A 112 17.83 -1.09 -3.73
C THR A 112 18.71 -1.27 -2.50
N GLY A 113 18.13 -1.69 -1.37
CA GLY A 113 18.82 -1.67 -0.07
C GLY A 113 19.19 -0.26 0.42
N ASP A 114 18.73 0.80 -0.25
CA ASP A 114 18.96 2.20 0.14
C ASP A 114 18.02 2.58 1.30
N TYR A 115 18.42 2.17 2.51
CA TYR A 115 17.65 2.41 3.73
C TYR A 115 17.43 3.89 4.01
N ASP A 116 18.35 4.77 3.63
CA ASP A 116 18.22 6.20 3.89
C ASP A 116 17.11 6.80 3.02
N ARG A 117 17.02 6.40 1.74
CA ARG A 117 15.90 6.76 0.87
C ARG A 117 14.57 6.23 1.40
N VAL A 118 14.52 4.97 1.83
CA VAL A 118 13.28 4.36 2.34
C VAL A 118 12.81 5.06 3.62
N ILE A 119 13.73 5.42 4.51
CA ILE A 119 13.44 6.19 5.72
C ILE A 119 12.94 7.58 5.38
N ALA A 120 13.55 8.27 4.43
CA ALA A 120 13.10 9.59 4.00
C ALA A 120 11.66 9.56 3.45
N LEU A 121 11.30 8.53 2.66
CA LEU A 121 9.93 8.33 2.16
C LEU A 121 8.95 8.07 3.30
N SER A 122 9.33 7.23 4.27
CA SER A 122 8.50 6.94 5.45
C SER A 122 8.30 8.18 6.32
N ASP A 123 9.35 8.97 6.57
CA ASP A 123 9.26 10.22 7.32
C ASP A 123 8.40 11.27 6.59
N ALA A 124 8.47 11.32 5.25
CA ALA A 124 7.60 12.17 4.44
C ALA A 124 6.13 11.76 4.58
N ALA A 125 5.83 10.46 4.50
CA ALA A 125 4.46 9.94 4.66
C ALA A 125 3.88 10.31 6.02
N LEU A 126 4.66 10.16 7.10
CA LEU A 126 4.22 10.47 8.47
C LEU A 126 4.04 11.98 8.73
N LYS A 127 4.62 12.86 7.90
CA LYS A 127 4.47 14.33 8.01
C LYS A 127 3.22 14.84 7.29
N VAL A 128 2.60 14.05 6.41
CA VAL A 128 1.38 14.46 5.71
C VAL A 128 0.25 14.61 6.73
N ARG A 129 -0.33 15.80 6.78
CA ARG A 129 -1.46 16.12 7.67
C ARG A 129 -2.77 15.84 6.96
N ASN A 130 -3.82 15.54 7.76
CA ASN A 130 -5.19 15.32 7.29
C ASN A 130 -5.37 14.11 6.36
N ALA A 131 -4.43 13.17 6.36
CA ALA A 131 -4.65 11.87 5.72
C ALA A 131 -5.67 11.05 6.52
N HIS A 132 -6.40 10.16 5.84
CA HIS A 132 -7.34 9.25 6.45
C HIS A 132 -6.65 8.42 7.55
N PRO A 133 -7.28 8.22 8.72
CA PRO A 133 -6.66 7.50 9.84
C PRO A 133 -6.15 6.11 9.49
N VAL A 134 -6.85 5.37 8.63
CA VAL A 134 -6.39 4.06 8.09
C VAL A 134 -5.05 4.18 7.35
N LEU A 135 -4.87 5.21 6.52
CA LEU A 135 -3.60 5.45 5.83
C LEU A 135 -2.49 5.86 6.81
N ALA A 136 -2.85 6.61 7.85
CA ALA A 136 -1.93 6.98 8.92
C ALA A 136 -1.51 5.78 9.79
N ALA A 137 -2.39 4.81 10.00
CA ALA A 137 -2.11 3.52 10.64
C ALA A 137 -1.16 2.69 9.77
N TYR A 138 -1.52 2.50 8.49
CA TYR A 138 -0.68 1.81 7.50
C TYR A 138 0.73 2.41 7.45
N ALA A 139 0.88 3.74 7.32
CA ALA A 139 2.18 4.39 7.26
C ALA A 139 3.04 4.15 8.52
N ARG A 140 2.42 4.07 9.71
CA ARG A 140 3.13 3.75 10.96
C ARG A 140 3.54 2.28 11.03
N MET A 141 2.66 1.37 10.61
CA MET A 141 2.99 -0.06 10.52
C MET A 141 4.18 -0.29 9.57
N ARG A 142 4.17 0.37 8.40
CA ARG A 142 5.30 0.36 7.44
C ARG A 142 6.59 0.93 8.05
N ARG A 143 6.51 1.97 8.89
CA ARG A 143 7.67 2.52 9.62
C ARG A 143 8.23 1.52 10.61
N ALA A 144 7.38 0.82 11.36
CA ALA A 144 7.80 -0.20 12.31
C ALA A 144 8.53 -1.35 11.60
N GLU A 145 7.96 -1.86 10.50
CA GLU A 145 8.57 -2.90 9.66
C GLU A 145 9.94 -2.49 9.14
N LEU A 146 10.07 -1.26 8.62
CA LEU A 146 11.34 -0.73 8.14
C LEU A 146 12.41 -0.66 9.23
N LEU A 147 12.04 -0.20 10.43
CA LEU A 147 12.95 -0.11 11.56
C LEU A 147 13.37 -1.50 12.03
N ALA A 148 12.44 -2.46 12.07
CA ALA A 148 12.74 -3.84 12.44
C ALA A 148 13.70 -4.49 11.42
N ALA A 149 13.45 -4.31 10.12
CA ALA A 149 14.32 -4.79 9.05
C ALA A 149 15.74 -4.19 9.10
N ARG A 150 15.90 -2.96 9.57
CA ARG A 150 17.21 -2.32 9.77
C ARG A 150 17.93 -2.81 11.05
N GLY A 151 17.25 -3.56 11.92
CA GLY A 151 17.77 -3.99 13.22
C GLY A 151 17.62 -2.94 14.33
N GLU A 152 16.79 -1.90 14.12
CA GLU A 152 16.54 -0.83 15.09
C GLU A 152 15.46 -1.24 16.10
N THR A 153 15.68 -2.34 16.83
CA THR A 153 14.68 -3.06 17.66
C THR A 153 13.85 -2.13 18.56
N ASN A 154 14.50 -1.31 19.39
CA ASN A 154 13.79 -0.42 20.33
C ASN A 154 12.93 0.63 19.60
N SER A 155 13.41 1.13 18.46
CA SER A 155 12.68 2.12 17.65
C SER A 155 11.51 1.46 16.93
N ALA A 156 11.70 0.25 16.43
CA ALA A 156 10.65 -0.55 15.81
C ALA A 156 9.52 -0.89 16.79
N GLN A 157 9.84 -1.32 18.02
CA GLN A 157 8.83 -1.59 19.06
C GLN A 157 8.00 -0.35 19.41
N ARG A 158 8.64 0.81 19.55
CA ARG A 158 7.92 2.08 19.78
C ARG A 158 7.04 2.47 18.59
N ALA A 159 7.54 2.28 17.37
CA ALA A 159 6.78 2.56 16.17
C ALA A 159 5.59 1.60 16.01
N LEU A 160 5.75 0.34 16.39
CA LEU A 160 4.69 -0.67 16.38
C LEU A 160 3.59 -0.31 17.38
N ALA A 161 3.95 -0.01 18.63
CA ALA A 161 2.97 0.44 19.63
C ALA A 161 2.19 1.68 19.17
N ALA A 162 2.86 2.66 18.55
CA ALA A 162 2.21 3.82 17.97
C ALA A 162 1.33 3.48 16.75
N ALA A 163 1.67 2.46 15.98
CA ALA A 163 0.84 1.96 14.89
C ALA A 163 -0.43 1.29 15.43
N ASP A 164 -0.31 0.51 16.50
CA ASP A 164 -1.44 -0.18 17.15
C ASP A 164 -2.44 0.82 17.73
N GLU A 165 -1.97 1.88 18.41
CA GLU A 165 -2.83 2.95 18.93
C GLU A 165 -3.65 3.62 17.82
N VAL A 166 -3.02 3.93 16.69
CA VAL A 166 -3.71 4.56 15.55
C VAL A 166 -4.64 3.58 14.85
N THR A 167 -4.25 2.32 14.72
CA THR A 167 -5.10 1.26 14.16
C THR A 167 -6.37 1.12 14.98
N ALA A 168 -6.26 0.96 16.30
CA ALA A 168 -7.41 0.88 17.20
C ALA A 168 -8.33 2.10 17.10
N SER A 169 -7.77 3.30 16.91
CA SER A 169 -8.57 4.52 16.71
C SER A 169 -9.27 4.60 15.35
N ALA A 170 -8.78 3.86 14.36
CA ALA A 170 -9.28 3.82 12.99
C ALA A 170 -10.23 2.63 12.72
N ASP A 171 -10.32 1.65 13.62
CA ASP A 171 -11.06 0.40 13.43
C ASP A 171 -12.55 0.60 13.08
N SER A 172 -13.18 1.67 13.57
CA SER A 172 -14.59 1.97 13.28
C SER A 172 -14.81 2.80 11.99
N LEU A 173 -13.74 3.12 11.27
CA LEU A 173 -13.79 3.95 10.07
C LEU A 173 -13.73 3.08 8.82
N GLU A 174 -14.64 3.33 7.88
CA GLU A 174 -14.58 2.71 6.57
C GLU A 174 -13.27 3.13 5.86
N PRO A 175 -12.43 2.19 5.42
CA PRO A 175 -11.24 2.51 4.64
C PRO A 175 -11.61 3.22 3.33
N PRO A 176 -10.76 4.12 2.82
CA PRO A 176 -10.88 4.59 1.44
C PRO A 176 -10.83 3.39 0.48
N GLU A 177 -11.52 3.45 -0.66
CA GLU A 177 -11.57 2.35 -1.65
C GLU A 177 -10.17 1.85 -2.07
N ALA A 178 -9.17 2.73 -2.16
CA ALA A 178 -7.78 2.35 -2.46
C ALA A 178 -7.15 1.41 -1.39
N MET A 179 -7.73 1.38 -0.19
CA MET A 179 -7.34 0.63 0.99
C MET A 179 -8.39 -0.45 1.36
N TYR A 180 -9.27 -0.86 0.45
CA TYR A 180 -10.32 -1.87 0.73
C TYR A 180 -9.78 -3.17 1.36
N TRP A 181 -8.52 -3.51 1.06
CA TRP A 181 -7.82 -4.70 1.53
C TRP A 181 -7.34 -4.55 2.98
N TRP A 182 -7.36 -3.33 3.53
CA TRP A 182 -6.99 -3.08 4.92
C TRP A 182 -8.13 -3.47 5.85
N THR A 183 -7.91 -4.57 6.57
CA THR A 183 -8.81 -5.07 7.61
C THR A 183 -8.03 -5.26 8.92
N PRO A 184 -8.70 -5.41 10.07
CA PRO A 184 -8.03 -5.81 11.31
C PRO A 184 -7.18 -7.07 11.14
N GLY A 185 -7.70 -8.07 10.42
CA GLY A 185 -6.96 -9.29 10.08
C GLY A 185 -5.68 -9.03 9.30
N PHE A 186 -5.70 -8.15 8.29
CA PHE A 186 -4.49 -7.79 7.54
C PHE A 186 -3.51 -6.98 8.39
N GLY A 187 -4.01 -6.10 9.26
CA GLY A 187 -3.20 -5.40 10.25
C GLY A 187 -2.45 -6.36 11.18
N ALA A 188 -3.12 -7.43 11.64
CA ALA A 188 -2.50 -8.49 12.44
C ALA A 188 -1.43 -9.27 11.67
N VAL A 189 -1.67 -9.61 10.40
CA VAL A 189 -0.64 -10.22 9.52
C VAL A 189 0.58 -9.29 9.36
N GLN A 190 0.36 -7.98 9.16
CA GLN A 190 1.47 -7.03 9.09
C GLN A 190 2.23 -6.92 10.42
N ARG A 191 1.53 -6.88 11.55
CA ARG A 191 2.16 -6.92 12.89
C ARG A 191 3.01 -8.18 13.05
N GLY A 192 2.50 -9.34 12.63
CA GLY A 192 3.26 -10.59 12.58
C GLY A 192 4.57 -10.43 11.79
N GLY A 193 4.54 -9.76 10.64
CA GLY A 193 5.75 -9.49 9.85
C GLY A 193 6.78 -8.63 10.60
N VAL A 194 6.32 -7.63 11.37
CA VAL A 194 7.21 -6.81 12.22
C VAL A 194 7.80 -7.67 13.35
N LEU A 195 6.99 -8.48 14.03
CA LEU A 195 7.44 -9.37 15.11
C LEU A 195 8.46 -10.40 14.60
N ALA A 196 8.26 -10.96 13.41
CA ALA A 196 9.20 -11.88 12.79
C ALA A 196 10.57 -11.21 12.56
N LEU A 197 10.58 -9.97 12.06
CA LEU A 197 11.81 -9.18 11.87
C LEU A 197 12.49 -8.82 13.21
N LEU A 198 11.74 -8.73 14.30
CA LEU A 198 12.28 -8.52 15.65
C LEU A 198 12.82 -9.79 16.32
N GLY A 199 12.60 -10.96 15.71
CA GLY A 199 13.02 -12.26 16.23
C GLY A 199 11.98 -12.97 17.10
N ASP A 200 10.79 -12.41 17.26
CA ASP A 200 9.69 -12.97 18.05
C ASP A 200 8.84 -13.96 17.22
N THR A 201 9.49 -14.92 16.57
CA THR A 201 8.88 -15.78 15.52
C THR A 201 7.63 -16.53 15.98
N ALA A 202 7.61 -17.05 17.22
CA ALA A 202 6.45 -17.79 17.73
C ALA A 202 5.21 -16.88 17.83
N GLN A 203 5.38 -15.68 18.39
CA GLN A 203 4.30 -14.70 18.47
C GLN A 203 3.92 -14.18 17.08
N ALA A 204 4.89 -13.98 16.20
CA ALA A 204 4.66 -13.57 14.82
C ALA A 204 3.70 -14.51 14.08
N VAL A 205 3.94 -15.83 14.19
CA VAL A 205 3.10 -16.87 13.57
C VAL A 205 1.72 -16.91 14.21
N GLU A 206 1.62 -16.84 15.54
CA GLU A 206 0.34 -16.81 16.26
C GLU A 206 -0.53 -15.63 15.79
N GLU A 207 0.04 -14.43 15.75
CA GLU A 207 -0.64 -13.20 15.37
C GLU A 207 -1.09 -13.21 13.90
N ALA A 208 -0.23 -13.68 13.00
CA ALA A 208 -0.57 -13.79 11.59
C ALA A 208 -1.62 -14.87 11.32
N THR A 209 -1.60 -15.97 12.08
CA THR A 209 -2.62 -17.03 11.99
C THR A 209 -3.98 -16.52 12.46
N ALA A 210 -4.02 -15.80 13.58
CA ALA A 210 -5.23 -15.14 14.05
C ALA A 210 -5.75 -14.11 13.02
N GLY A 211 -4.85 -13.29 12.48
CA GLY A 211 -5.17 -12.31 11.44
C GLY A 211 -5.76 -12.94 10.18
N LEU A 212 -5.16 -14.04 9.70
CA LEU A 212 -5.67 -14.82 8.57
C LEU A 212 -7.09 -15.37 8.83
N ALA A 213 -7.35 -15.83 10.05
CA ALA A 213 -8.68 -16.33 10.44
C ALA A 213 -9.76 -15.23 10.42
N GLU A 214 -9.38 -13.97 10.60
CA GLU A 214 -10.27 -12.80 10.52
C GLU A 214 -10.40 -12.20 9.11
N MET A 215 -9.56 -12.61 8.16
CA MET A 215 -9.63 -12.09 6.78
C MET A 215 -10.96 -12.45 6.11
N PRO A 216 -11.56 -11.52 5.33
CA PRO A 216 -12.66 -11.82 4.43
C PRO A 216 -12.30 -12.98 3.51
N ILE A 217 -13.27 -13.86 3.22
CA ILE A 217 -13.01 -15.10 2.49
C ILE A 217 -12.48 -14.84 1.07
N GLU A 218 -12.93 -13.76 0.44
CA GLU A 218 -12.49 -13.29 -0.87
C GLU A 218 -11.02 -12.84 -0.90
N HIS A 219 -10.44 -12.50 0.26
CA HIS A 219 -9.04 -12.07 0.36
C HIS A 219 -8.08 -13.23 0.67
N ARG A 220 -8.59 -14.36 1.20
CA ARG A 220 -7.80 -15.56 1.60
C ARG A 220 -7.32 -16.43 0.44
N GLY A 221 -7.33 -15.93 -0.78
CA GLY A 221 -6.74 -16.62 -1.93
C GLY A 221 -5.87 -15.70 -2.77
N THR A 222 -5.56 -14.52 -2.23
CA THR A 222 -4.94 -13.44 -3.00
C THR A 222 -3.42 -13.53 -2.95
N GLU A 223 -2.77 -13.22 -4.07
CA GLU A 223 -1.30 -13.23 -4.15
C GLU A 223 -0.66 -12.27 -3.14
N TRP A 224 -1.33 -11.14 -2.87
CA TRP A 224 -0.85 -10.12 -1.96
C TRP A 224 -0.91 -10.57 -0.48
N LEU A 225 -1.94 -11.33 -0.08
CA LEU A 225 -2.01 -11.87 1.27
C LEU A 225 -0.98 -12.99 1.44
N ALA A 226 -0.89 -13.91 0.48
CA ALA A 226 0.11 -14.97 0.49
C ALA A 226 1.54 -14.41 0.55
N SER A 227 1.81 -13.29 -0.15
CA SER A 227 3.08 -12.56 -0.06
C SER A 227 3.32 -12.01 1.35
N ALA A 228 2.30 -11.46 2.01
CA ALA A 228 2.41 -10.94 3.36
C ALA A 228 2.68 -12.04 4.39
N LEU A 229 1.99 -13.19 4.29
CA LEU A 229 2.17 -14.34 5.17
C LEU A 229 3.60 -14.92 5.09
N ARG A 230 4.16 -15.05 3.88
CA ARG A 230 5.54 -15.53 3.69
C ARG A 230 6.61 -14.65 4.34
N ARG A 231 6.32 -13.37 4.62
CA ARG A 231 7.23 -12.50 5.38
C ARG A 231 7.21 -12.78 6.88
N VAL A 232 6.15 -13.41 7.38
CA VAL A 232 6.03 -13.86 8.76
C VAL A 232 6.78 -15.17 8.92
N ASP A 233 6.43 -16.14 8.10
CA ASP A 233 7.04 -17.47 8.04
C ASP A 233 6.86 -18.02 6.61
N PRO A 234 7.93 -18.46 5.94
CA PRO A 234 7.83 -19.00 4.57
C PRO A 234 6.90 -20.22 4.44
N ASP A 235 6.68 -20.97 5.52
CA ASP A 235 5.79 -22.12 5.56
C ASP A 235 4.33 -21.74 5.90
N LEU A 236 4.08 -20.47 6.28
CA LEU A 236 2.74 -19.97 6.54
C LEU A 236 2.01 -19.70 5.23
N THR A 237 1.19 -20.67 4.83
CA THR A 237 0.28 -20.56 3.70
C THR A 237 -1.17 -20.57 4.18
N GLU A 238 -2.08 -20.14 3.31
CA GLU A 238 -3.50 -20.37 3.50
C GLU A 238 -3.76 -21.88 3.62
N THR A 239 -4.43 -22.30 4.69
CA THR A 239 -4.95 -23.68 4.86
C THR A 239 -6.32 -23.84 4.25
#